data_AF-W2XZG6-F1
#
_entry.id   AF-W2XZG6-F1
#
_cell.length_a   1.000
_cell.length_b   1.000
_cell.length_c   1.000
_cell.angle_alpha   90.00
_cell.angle_beta   90.00
_cell.angle_gamma   90.00
#
_symmetry.space_group_name_H-M   'P 1'
#
loop_
_entity.id
_entity.type
_entity.pdbx_description
1 polymer ?
#
loop_
_entity_poly.entity_id
_entity_poly.type
_entity_poly.pdbx_seq_one_letter_code
_entity_poly.pdbx_strand_id
1 'polypeptide(L)'
;MTTLWIQRNRVVFQQEEITIDRSVLEFWTTSQQQLRAIAKRERRKPETMEIGTRLLLCQRQMEKIPTEKSPKETSPVQPPDQTLEPALLARLRIKQTSSRR
;
A
#
# COMPACT_ATOMS: atom_id res chain seq x y z
N MET A 1 3.10 -3.11 -9.28
CA MET A 1 4.41 -3.07 -8.59
C MET A 1 5.38 -2.13 -9.33
N THR A 2 5.12 -0.82 -9.32
CA THR A 2 5.96 0.18 -10.00
C THR A 2 6.23 1.40 -9.11
N THR A 3 5.30 1.75 -8.23
CA THR A 3 5.35 2.95 -7.39
C THR A 3 6.53 2.99 -6.41
N LEU A 4 6.78 1.91 -5.65
CA LEU A 4 7.92 1.85 -4.71
C LEU A 4 9.27 1.94 -5.43
N TRP A 5 9.36 1.36 -6.63
CA TRP A 5 10.57 1.43 -7.45
C TRP A 5 10.80 2.85 -7.99
N ILE A 6 9.74 3.52 -8.47
CA ILE A 6 9.80 4.93 -8.90
C ILE A 6 10.18 5.84 -7.72
N GLN A 7 9.57 5.65 -6.55
CA GLN A 7 9.87 6.41 -5.34
C GLN A 7 11.33 6.23 -4.89
N ARG A 8 11.82 4.98 -4.87
CA ARG A 8 13.24 4.70 -4.61
C ARG A 8 14.15 5.46 -5.59
N ASN A 9 13.85 5.42 -6.88
CA ASN A 9 14.69 6.07 -7.89
C ASN A 9 14.70 7.60 -7.74
N ARG A 10 13.57 8.21 -7.38
CA ARG A 10 13.49 9.65 -7.08
C ARG A 10 14.37 10.03 -5.90
N VAL A 11 14.31 9.27 -4.79
CA VAL A 11 15.18 9.51 -3.63
C VAL A 11 16.66 9.32 -3.99
N VAL A 12 16.99 8.21 -4.65
CA VAL A 12 18.40 7.84 -4.90
C VAL A 12 19.06 8.70 -5.98
N PHE A 13 18.34 8.99 -7.07
CA PHE A 13 18.93 9.64 -8.25
C PHE A 13 18.52 11.10 -8.41
N GLN A 14 17.39 11.52 -7.86
CA GLN A 14 16.89 12.90 -7.95
C GLN A 14 16.98 13.65 -6.63
N GLN A 15 17.45 12.99 -5.55
CA GLN A 15 17.59 13.56 -4.20
C GLN A 15 16.28 14.18 -3.69
N GLU A 16 15.15 13.68 -4.20
CA GLU A 16 13.83 14.20 -3.84
C GLU A 16 13.46 13.73 -2.43
N GLU A 17 13.05 14.66 -1.57
CA GLU A 17 12.44 14.31 -0.29
C GLU A 17 11.01 13.81 -0.51
N ILE A 18 10.77 12.56 -0.10
CA ILE A 18 9.45 11.94 -0.18
C ILE A 18 8.89 11.80 1.23
N THR A 19 7.74 12.43 1.47
CA THR A 19 7.00 12.25 2.72
C THR A 19 6.18 10.95 2.71
N ILE A 20 5.86 10.44 3.89
CA ILE A 20 5.00 9.24 4.03
C ILE A 20 3.63 9.51 3.39
N ASP A 21 3.03 10.68 3.64
CA ASP A 21 1.73 11.06 3.09
C ASP A 21 1.73 11.07 1.56
N ARG A 22 2.78 11.62 0.95
CA ARG A 22 2.96 11.60 -0.50
C ARG A 22 3.10 10.17 -1.01
N SER A 23 3.85 9.33 -0.29
CA SER A 23 4.06 7.94 -0.66
C SER A 23 2.75 7.15 -0.66
N VAL A 24 1.94 7.33 0.38
CA VAL A 24 0.61 6.72 0.53
C VAL A 24 -0.32 7.18 -0.59
N LEU A 25 -0.36 8.48 -0.88
CA LEU A 25 -1.20 9.04 -1.93
C LEU A 25 -0.83 8.52 -3.32
N GLU A 26 0.46 8.49 -3.66
CA GLU A 26 0.95 7.99 -4.94
C GLU A 26 0.68 6.49 -5.10
N PHE A 27 0.94 5.71 -4.04
CA PHE A 27 0.63 4.27 -4.01
C PHE A 27 -0.86 4.01 -4.19
N TRP A 28 -1.70 4.72 -3.46
CA TRP A 28 -3.15 4.61 -3.54
C TRP A 28 -3.65 4.91 -4.94
N THR A 29 -3.25 6.07 -5.50
CA THR A 29 -3.65 6.51 -6.84
C THR A 29 -3.25 5.49 -7.91
N THR A 30 -2.02 4.99 -7.84
CA THR A 30 -1.50 4.00 -8.79
C THR A 30 -2.25 2.67 -8.67
N SER A 31 -2.53 2.25 -7.44
CA SER A 31 -3.26 1.00 -7.18
C SER A 31 -4.70 1.08 -7.68
N GLN A 32 -5.39 2.20 -7.46
CA GLN A 32 -6.74 2.45 -7.99
C GLN A 32 -6.77 2.38 -9.52
N GLN A 33 -5.80 3.01 -10.20
CA GLN A 33 -5.68 2.95 -11.66
C GLN A 33 -5.43 1.52 -12.16
N GLN A 34 -4.54 0.78 -11.51
CA GLN A 34 -4.23 -0.61 -11.87
C GLN A 34 -5.45 -1.52 -11.69
N LEU A 35 -6.14 -1.43 -10.56
CA LEU A 35 -7.36 -2.19 -10.30
C LEU A 35 -8.45 -1.88 -11.33
N ARG A 36 -8.65 -0.59 -11.66
CA ARG A 36 -9.61 -0.19 -12.70
C ARG A 36 -9.23 -0.76 -14.07
N ALA A 37 -7.95 -0.77 -14.42
CA ALA A 37 -7.48 -1.34 -15.69
C ALA A 37 -7.74 -2.85 -15.77
N ILE A 38 -7.45 -3.59 -14.69
CA ILE A 38 -7.73 -5.03 -14.59
C ILE A 38 -9.23 -5.28 -14.70
N ALA A 39 -10.04 -4.56 -13.94
CA ALA A 39 -11.49 -4.73 -13.94
C ALA A 39 -12.10 -4.45 -15.32
N LYS A 40 -11.65 -3.41 -16.02
CA LYS A 40 -12.04 -3.14 -17.41
C LYS A 40 -11.60 -4.23 -18.37
N ARG A 41 -10.39 -4.77 -18.20
CA ARG A 41 -9.86 -5.86 -19.03
C ARG A 41 -10.68 -7.13 -18.89
N GLU A 42 -11.00 -7.53 -17.66
CA GLU A 42 -11.83 -8.71 -17.40
C GLU A 42 -13.27 -8.50 -17.89
N ARG A 43 -13.84 -7.29 -17.71
CA ARG A 43 -15.20 -7.00 -18.19
C ARG A 43 -15.36 -7.11 -19.71
N ARG A 44 -14.29 -6.90 -20.48
CA ARG A 44 -14.33 -6.99 -21.96
C ARG A 44 -14.42 -8.42 -22.48
N LYS A 45 -14.13 -9.42 -21.65
CA LYS A 45 -14.20 -10.83 -22.03
C LYS A 45 -15.57 -11.38 -21.65
N PRO A 46 -16.30 -12.04 -22.56
CA PRO A 46 -17.61 -12.64 -22.24
C PRO A 46 -17.53 -13.59 -21.04
N GLU A 47 -16.43 -14.36 -20.93
CA GLU A 47 -16.25 -15.40 -19.92
C GLU A 47 -15.99 -14.84 -18.51
N THR A 48 -15.42 -13.63 -18.41
CA THR A 48 -15.09 -12.99 -17.11
C THR A 48 -15.82 -11.67 -16.90
N MET A 49 -16.88 -11.41 -17.66
CA MET A 49 -17.64 -10.15 -17.64
C MET A 49 -18.21 -9.84 -16.24
N GLU A 50 -18.79 -10.84 -15.56
CA GLU A 50 -19.35 -10.68 -14.23
C GLU A 50 -18.28 -10.34 -13.20
N ILE A 51 -17.12 -11.01 -13.26
CA ILE A 51 -15.96 -10.75 -12.39
C ILE A 51 -15.46 -9.32 -12.62
N GLY A 52 -15.25 -8.91 -13.87
CA GLY A 52 -14.83 -7.56 -14.20
C GLY A 52 -15.82 -6.48 -13.73
N THR A 53 -17.12 -6.77 -13.80
CA THR A 53 -18.18 -5.87 -13.31
C THR A 53 -18.15 -5.76 -11.79
N ARG A 54 -18.04 -6.88 -11.06
CA ARG A 54 -17.89 -6.90 -9.60
C ARG A 54 -16.64 -6.13 -9.16
N LEU A 55 -15.50 -6.36 -9.81
CA LEU A 55 -14.26 -5.64 -9.53
C LEU A 55 -14.40 -4.13 -9.72
N LEU A 56 -15.08 -3.67 -10.77
CA LEU A 56 -15.33 -2.24 -11.00
C LEU A 56 -16.21 -1.63 -9.90
N LEU A 57 -17.22 -2.36 -9.43
CA LEU A 57 -18.10 -1.90 -8.35
C LEU A 57 -17.33 -1.79 -7.03
N CYS A 58 -16.56 -2.82 -6.66
CA CYS A 58 -15.71 -2.80 -5.48
C CYS A 58 -14.65 -1.68 -5.54
N GLN A 59 -13.99 -1.50 -6.69
CA GLN A 59 -13.02 -0.42 -6.88
C GLN A 59 -13.64 0.96 -6.63
N ARG A 60 -14.84 1.22 -7.16
CA ARG A 60 -15.57 2.49 -6.94
C ARG A 60 -15.96 2.71 -5.48
N GLN A 61 -16.23 1.65 -4.72
CA GLN A 61 -16.50 1.76 -3.28
C GLN A 61 -15.22 2.11 -2.53
N MET A 62 -14.09 1.49 -2.88
CA MET A 62 -12.79 1.79 -2.28
C MET A 62 -12.29 3.19 -2.60
N GLU A 63 -12.47 3.69 -3.84
CA GLU A 63 -12.02 5.03 -4.28
C GLU A 63 -12.60 6.17 -3.44
N LYS A 64 -13.75 5.95 -2.77
CA LYS A 64 -14.37 6.91 -1.85
C LYS A 64 -13.62 7.09 -0.53
N ILE A 65 -12.67 6.21 -0.20
CA ILE A 65 -11.94 6.23 1.07
C ILE A 65 -10.51 6.74 0.82
N PRO A 66 -10.28 8.04 1.01
CA PRO A 66 -9.11 8.47 1.76
C PRO A 66 -9.44 9.63 2.71
N THR A 67 -10.55 9.55 3.45
CA THR A 67 -11.00 10.63 4.36
C THR A 67 -10.99 10.24 5.84
N GLU A 68 -10.91 8.95 6.15
CA GLU A 68 -10.63 8.55 7.53
C GLU A 68 -9.14 8.71 7.76
N LYS A 69 -8.79 9.80 8.46
CA LYS A 69 -7.68 9.75 9.42
C LYS A 69 -7.81 8.38 10.06
N SER A 70 -6.82 7.50 9.86
CA SER A 70 -6.77 6.18 10.49
C SER A 70 -7.45 6.31 11.83
N PRO A 71 -8.48 5.51 12.17
CA PRO A 71 -8.99 5.51 13.51
C PRO A 71 -7.77 5.54 14.39
N LYS A 72 -7.66 6.55 15.25
CA LYS A 72 -6.83 6.38 16.42
C LYS A 72 -7.50 5.20 17.10
N GLU A 73 -7.09 3.99 16.73
CA GLU A 73 -7.21 2.84 17.58
C GLU A 73 -6.38 3.25 18.77
N THR A 74 -7.05 3.92 19.71
CA THR A 74 -6.76 3.80 21.11
C THR A 74 -7.00 2.32 21.39
N SER A 75 -6.02 1.50 21.00
CA SER A 75 -5.96 0.11 21.35
C SER A 75 -6.07 0.09 22.88
N PRO A 76 -7.07 -0.57 23.48
CA PRO A 76 -7.13 -0.76 24.92
C PRO A 76 -6.14 -1.88 25.27
N VAL A 77 -4.88 -1.70 24.89
CA VAL A 77 -3.79 -2.59 25.28
C VAL A 77 -2.93 -1.77 26.22
N GLN A 78 -3.26 -1.95 27.50
CA GLN A 78 -2.42 -1.81 28.68
C GLN A 78 -0.93 -1.67 28.34
N PRO A 79 -0.20 -0.69 28.91
CA PRO A 79 1.21 -0.46 28.58
C PRO A 79 1.98 -1.75 28.91
N PRO A 80 2.61 -2.42 27.92
CA PRO A 80 3.54 -3.48 28.23
C PRO A 80 4.78 -2.80 28.81
N ASP A 81 5.20 -3.31 29.95
CA ASP A 81 6.45 -2.95 30.60
C ASP A 81 7.57 -2.70 29.59
N GLN A 82 8.30 -1.63 29.86
CA GLN A 82 9.62 -1.37 29.31
C GLN A 82 10.42 -2.68 29.34
N THR A 83 11.15 -2.99 28.26
CA THR A 83 12.18 -4.06 28.10
C THR A 83 11.91 -5.17 27.07
N LEU A 84 11.14 -4.94 26.00
CA LEU A 84 11.27 -5.80 24.80
C LEU A 84 11.28 -4.95 23.54
N GLU A 85 12.37 -5.05 22.76
CA GLU A 85 12.47 -4.40 21.46
C GLU A 85 11.22 -4.73 20.62
N PRO A 86 10.56 -3.71 20.02
CA PRO A 86 9.37 -3.94 19.22
C PRO A 86 9.65 -5.02 18.17
N ALA A 87 8.85 -6.08 18.15
CA ALA A 87 9.04 -7.25 17.27
C ALA A 87 9.25 -6.90 15.79
N LEU A 88 8.81 -5.69 15.38
CA LEU A 88 9.07 -5.11 14.07
C LEU A 88 10.56 -4.80 13.81
N LEU A 89 11.30 -4.27 14.78
CA LEU A 89 12.74 -3.99 14.66
C LEU A 89 13.56 -5.29 14.56
N ALA A 90 13.22 -6.30 15.36
CA ALA A 90 13.83 -7.62 15.27
C ALA A 90 13.63 -8.26 13.88
N ARG A 91 12.40 -8.18 13.33
CA ARG A 91 12.09 -8.70 11.99
C ARG A 91 12.81 -7.94 10.87
N LEU A 92 12.95 -6.62 10.99
CA LEU A 92 13.67 -5.79 10.02
C LEU A 92 15.17 -6.11 9.98
N ARG A 93 15.81 -6.32 11.15
CA ARG A 93 17.23 -6.69 11.23
C ARG A 93 17.53 -8.03 10.54
N ILE A 94 16.66 -9.04 10.70
CA ILE A 94 16.81 -10.35 10.04
C ILE A 94 16.80 -10.21 8.51
N LYS A 95 15.93 -9.35 7.96
CA LYS A 95 15.85 -9.13 6.52
C LYS A 95 17.07 -8.36 5.99
N GLN A 96 17.57 -7.39 6.74
CA GLN A 96 18.78 -6.64 6.36
C GLN A 96 20.04 -7.51 6.32
N THR A 97 20.21 -8.46 7.23
CA THR A 97 21.36 -9.38 7.22
C THR A 97 21.27 -10.44 6.13
N SER A 98 20.07 -10.86 5.74
CA SER A 98 19.87 -11.82 4.64
C SER A 98 20.19 -11.25 3.24
N SER A 99 20.16 -9.93 3.06
CA SER A 99 20.38 -9.29 1.76
C SER A 99 21.82 -8.84 1.53
N ARG A 100 22.74 -9.12 2.47
CA ARG A 100 24.18 -8.81 2.40
C ARG A 100 25.08 -10.05 2.16
N ARG A 101 24.52 -11.18 1.73
CA ARG A 101 25.29 -12.32 1.24
C ARG A 101 25.23 -12.39 -0.28
#